data_AF-A0A2I1RGM4-F1
#
_entry.id   AF-A0A2I1RGM4-F1
#
_cell.length_a   1.000
_cell.length_b   1.000
_cell.length_c   1.000
_cell.angle_alpha   90.00
_cell.angle_beta   90.00
_cell.angle_gamma   90.00
#
_symmetry.space_group_name_H-M   'P 1'
#
loop_
_entity.id
_entity.type
_entity.pdbx_description
1 polymer ?
#
loop_
_entity_poly.entity_id
_entity_poly.type
_entity_poly.pdbx_seq_one_letter_code
_entity_poly.pdbx_strand_id
1 'polypeptide(L)'
;MPDKTKDEHGYTPDNYQPLPNKEAIVHFNGKTLLTAESYLDVKAYEHALAFTVAGLMDEDLLKDVRDAVASAMENGTDFRTFKQTLKPYLMAKGWLAETLDDGTQQLVAGSNRRLRTIYSTNLQTAYSAGQWERIQQTKEFLPYLQYMPSVSENPRLSHKKYYGLCRPADDPIWQYITPSNGWGCKCWVKQLTKRQAQKVGISEEKPLEMEDYKNPKTGEVSKVPVGVDPSFNHNFDRLTALFKLAEDKHGTDFSERLAEKAKSIMIGAKEVNGNLISMRTDWKDFPDIFIAHSANTITSHEKYAAAKAGDMEPALELVNDYLDDDFLNELDKFIKKFDDVHVLPVHAEEMAGRNKIPVAYAQAIQQILGLSLDDDIVQATRAFRTQSDGIGRLVKRVSFEGDVVSGRNYLIVDDVVTQGGTLADLKGYVELNGGKVVAASTLSGKANSAKMAITKSTLGQLRKQAGKELEQWWKEQFGYDFSKLTESEARYINKQIHRDGIDAVRDKLIAARLEASS
;
A
#
# COMPACT_ATOMS: atom_id res chain seq x y z
N MET A 1 10.60 3.80 -41.41
CA MET A 1 9.31 4.35 -40.94
C MET A 1 9.10 3.84 -39.53
N PRO A 2 8.75 4.69 -38.55
CA PRO A 2 8.52 4.20 -37.19
C PRO A 2 7.33 3.23 -37.21
N ASP A 3 7.54 2.07 -36.60
CA ASP A 3 6.58 0.99 -36.48
C ASP A 3 5.36 1.47 -35.67
N LYS A 4 4.21 1.59 -36.33
CA LYS A 4 2.96 2.13 -35.75
C LYS A 4 2.35 1.21 -34.67
N THR A 5 3.00 0.11 -34.32
CA THR A 5 2.53 -0.87 -33.33
C THR A 5 3.11 -0.69 -31.93
N LYS A 6 4.08 0.22 -31.77
CA LYS A 6 4.75 0.49 -30.49
C LYS A 6 4.53 1.92 -30.04
N ASP A 7 4.28 2.13 -28.75
CA ASP A 7 4.30 3.48 -28.17
C ASP A 7 5.74 4.04 -28.10
N GLU A 8 5.87 5.29 -27.64
CA GLU A 8 7.16 5.99 -27.50
C GLU A 8 8.15 5.32 -26.54
N HIS A 9 7.71 4.27 -25.83
CA HIS A 9 8.50 3.47 -24.91
C HIS A 9 8.69 2.01 -25.38
N GLY A 10 8.20 1.64 -26.57
CA GLY A 10 8.39 0.31 -27.15
C GLY A 10 7.33 -0.73 -26.73
N TYR A 11 6.25 -0.33 -26.07
CA TYR A 11 5.18 -1.25 -25.64
C TYR A 11 4.21 -1.56 -26.78
N THR A 12 3.82 -2.83 -26.87
CA THR A 12 2.76 -3.39 -27.70
C THR A 12 1.60 -3.85 -26.80
N PRO A 13 0.37 -4.00 -27.32
CA PRO A 13 -0.75 -4.56 -26.53
C PRO A 13 -0.44 -5.93 -25.91
N ASP A 14 0.45 -6.72 -26.53
CA ASP A 14 0.81 -8.07 -26.10
C ASP A 14 1.89 -8.10 -24.99
N ASN A 15 2.60 -6.99 -24.75
CA ASN A 15 3.64 -6.89 -23.72
C ASN A 15 3.29 -5.88 -22.60
N TYR A 16 2.10 -5.28 -22.66
CA TYR A 16 1.52 -4.50 -21.58
C TYR A 16 0.80 -5.44 -20.61
N GLN A 17 1.49 -5.87 -19.55
CA GLN A 17 0.81 -6.48 -18.40
C GLN A 17 0.38 -5.38 -17.43
N PRO A 18 -0.91 -4.99 -17.38
CA PRO A 18 -1.37 -4.03 -16.39
C PRO A 18 -1.13 -4.60 -15.00
N LEU A 19 -0.36 -3.87 -14.19
CA LEU A 19 -0.14 -4.25 -12.80
C LEU A 19 -1.48 -4.27 -12.04
N PRO A 20 -1.74 -5.32 -11.23
CA PRO A 20 -2.98 -5.42 -10.47
C PRO A 20 -3.12 -4.22 -9.51
N ASN A 21 -4.33 -3.66 -9.42
CA ASN A 21 -4.64 -2.58 -8.48
C ASN A 21 -4.76 -3.18 -7.07
N LYS A 22 -3.65 -3.15 -6.32
CA LYS A 22 -3.55 -3.79 -5.00
C LYS A 22 -4.62 -3.29 -4.02
N GLU A 23 -4.85 -1.98 -3.96
CA GLU A 23 -5.85 -1.41 -3.04
C GLU A 23 -7.27 -1.89 -3.38
N ALA A 24 -7.58 -2.02 -4.67
CA ALA A 24 -8.85 -2.59 -5.12
C ALA A 24 -9.00 -4.07 -4.73
N ILE A 25 -7.94 -4.86 -4.84
CA ILE A 25 -7.93 -6.29 -4.45
C ILE A 25 -8.11 -6.43 -2.94
N VAL A 26 -7.39 -5.65 -2.13
CA VAL A 26 -7.55 -5.63 -0.67
C VAL A 26 -8.98 -5.25 -0.27
N HIS A 27 -9.53 -4.19 -0.91
CA HIS A 27 -10.92 -3.80 -0.71
C HIS A 27 -11.94 -4.82 -1.24
N PHE A 28 -11.60 -5.64 -2.21
CA PHE A 28 -12.52 -6.70 -2.66
C PHE A 28 -12.47 -7.91 -1.71
N ASN A 29 -11.26 -8.38 -1.38
CA ASN A 29 -11.03 -9.62 -0.63
C ASN A 29 -11.48 -9.53 0.83
N GLY A 30 -11.37 -8.37 1.47
CA GLY A 30 -11.87 -8.21 2.85
C GLY A 30 -13.39 -8.01 2.99
N LYS A 31 -14.19 -8.21 1.93
CA LYS A 31 -15.66 -8.15 2.04
C LYS A 31 -16.20 -9.46 2.61
N THR A 32 -17.18 -9.37 3.50
CA THR A 32 -17.89 -10.55 4.01
C THR A 32 -18.92 -11.05 2.98
N LEU A 33 -19.37 -12.29 3.06
CA LEU A 33 -20.48 -12.76 2.22
C LEU A 33 -21.82 -12.31 2.82
N LEU A 34 -22.73 -11.81 1.97
CA LEU A 34 -24.09 -11.46 2.35
C LEU A 34 -25.06 -11.95 1.27
N THR A 35 -25.83 -12.99 1.59
CA THR A 35 -26.89 -13.47 0.72
C THR A 35 -28.08 -12.52 0.75
N ALA A 36 -28.63 -12.18 -0.41
CA ALA A 36 -29.81 -11.33 -0.52
C ALA A 36 -30.70 -11.83 -1.67
N GLU A 37 -32.01 -11.83 -1.47
CA GLU A 37 -32.96 -12.23 -2.50
C GLU A 37 -33.03 -11.16 -3.59
N SER A 38 -33.06 -9.89 -3.19
CA SER A 38 -33.08 -8.73 -4.06
C SER A 38 -31.94 -7.78 -3.72
N TYR A 39 -31.47 -7.04 -4.72
CA TYR A 39 -30.54 -5.92 -4.47
C TYR A 39 -31.20 -4.83 -3.60
N LEU A 40 -32.54 -4.79 -3.55
CA LEU A 40 -33.31 -3.88 -2.70
C LEU A 40 -33.30 -4.25 -1.21
N ASP A 41 -32.80 -5.45 -0.87
CA ASP A 41 -32.66 -5.89 0.53
C ASP A 41 -31.36 -5.37 1.17
N VAL A 42 -30.44 -4.87 0.34
CA VAL A 42 -29.10 -4.45 0.76
C VAL A 42 -29.04 -2.93 0.78
N LYS A 43 -28.62 -2.36 1.91
CA LYS A 43 -28.41 -0.92 2.05
C LYS A 43 -27.15 -0.51 1.29
N ALA A 44 -27.13 0.72 0.78
CA ALA A 44 -26.03 1.21 -0.06
C ALA A 44 -24.65 1.01 0.58
N TYR A 45 -24.48 1.39 1.86
CA TYR A 45 -23.21 1.26 2.57
C TYR A 45 -22.77 -0.20 2.77
N GLU A 46 -23.69 -1.16 2.81
CA GLU A 46 -23.36 -2.58 2.99
C GLU A 46 -22.54 -3.12 1.81
N HIS A 47 -22.66 -2.53 0.63
CA HIS A 47 -21.84 -2.89 -0.53
C HIS A 47 -20.34 -2.59 -0.33
N ALA A 48 -19.96 -1.69 0.58
CA ALA A 48 -18.56 -1.50 0.95
C ALA A 48 -18.04 -2.63 1.87
N LEU A 49 -18.93 -3.23 2.68
CA LEU A 49 -18.60 -4.24 3.69
C LEU A 49 -18.75 -5.68 3.18
N ALA A 50 -19.70 -5.91 2.28
CA ALA A 50 -20.12 -7.25 1.90
C ALA A 50 -20.17 -7.44 0.38
N PHE A 51 -19.82 -8.66 -0.04
CA PHE A 51 -20.06 -9.18 -1.38
C PHE A 51 -21.43 -9.85 -1.40
N THR A 52 -22.26 -9.42 -2.35
CA THR A 52 -23.62 -9.92 -2.51
C THR A 52 -23.97 -10.03 -3.98
N VAL A 53 -24.77 -11.05 -4.31
CA VAL A 53 -25.39 -11.22 -5.62
C VAL A 53 -26.85 -11.54 -5.35
N ALA A 54 -27.75 -10.67 -5.81
CA ALA A 54 -29.18 -10.86 -5.63
C ALA A 54 -29.60 -12.28 -6.07
N GLY A 55 -30.56 -12.91 -5.41
CA GLY A 55 -31.09 -14.23 -5.73
C GLY A 55 -30.05 -15.35 -5.69
N LEU A 56 -28.89 -15.13 -5.08
CA LEU A 56 -27.86 -16.15 -4.86
C LEU A 56 -27.80 -16.38 -3.35
N MET A 57 -28.67 -17.28 -2.90
CA MET A 57 -28.95 -17.56 -1.48
C MET A 57 -28.09 -18.68 -0.89
N ASP A 58 -27.39 -19.43 -1.74
CA ASP A 58 -26.42 -20.43 -1.33
C ASP A 58 -25.07 -19.73 -1.10
N GLU A 59 -24.59 -19.78 0.14
CA GLU A 59 -23.38 -19.06 0.56
C GLU A 59 -22.11 -19.64 -0.10
N ASP A 60 -22.03 -20.96 -0.29
CA ASP A 60 -20.90 -21.60 -0.98
C ASP A 60 -20.86 -21.13 -2.44
N LEU A 61 -22.02 -21.15 -3.11
CA LEU A 61 -22.13 -20.62 -4.47
C LEU A 61 -21.78 -19.13 -4.53
N LEU A 62 -22.15 -18.34 -3.52
CA LEU A 62 -21.84 -16.91 -3.46
C LEU A 62 -20.34 -16.70 -3.32
N LYS A 63 -19.70 -17.52 -2.48
CA LYS A 63 -18.26 -17.57 -2.29
C LYS A 63 -17.54 -17.90 -3.59
N ASP A 64 -18.01 -18.89 -4.34
CA ASP A 64 -17.38 -19.28 -5.60
C ASP A 64 -17.46 -18.15 -6.65
N VAL A 65 -18.58 -17.43 -6.70
CA VAL A 65 -18.71 -16.24 -7.55
C VAL A 65 -17.76 -15.14 -7.07
N ARG A 66 -17.61 -14.93 -5.75
CA ARG A 66 -16.65 -13.97 -5.17
C ARG A 66 -15.22 -14.33 -5.58
N ASP A 67 -14.83 -15.60 -5.40
CA ASP A 67 -13.50 -16.12 -5.73
C ASP A 67 -13.19 -15.99 -7.22
N ALA A 68 -14.17 -16.26 -8.09
CA ALA A 68 -14.02 -16.07 -9.52
C ALA A 68 -13.79 -14.59 -9.89
N VAL A 69 -14.46 -13.66 -9.21
CA VAL A 69 -14.25 -12.21 -9.41
C VAL A 69 -12.89 -11.77 -8.86
N ALA A 70 -12.48 -12.25 -7.69
CA ALA A 70 -11.16 -11.98 -7.10
C ALA A 70 -10.04 -12.44 -8.05
N SER A 71 -10.12 -13.69 -8.52
CA SER A 71 -9.18 -14.26 -9.48
C SER A 71 -9.15 -13.45 -10.78
N ALA A 72 -10.30 -12.96 -11.25
CA ALA A 72 -10.34 -12.12 -12.44
C ALA A 72 -9.65 -10.77 -12.24
N MET A 73 -9.78 -10.17 -11.05
CA MET A 73 -9.08 -8.92 -10.70
C MET A 73 -7.57 -9.12 -10.57
N GLU A 74 -7.13 -10.20 -9.94
CA GLU A 74 -5.72 -10.53 -9.73
C GLU A 74 -5.01 -10.84 -11.06
N ASN A 75 -5.66 -11.59 -11.94
CA ASN A 75 -5.09 -12.04 -13.20
C ASN A 75 -5.38 -11.12 -14.39
N GLY A 76 -6.11 -10.01 -14.20
CA GLY A 76 -6.54 -9.13 -15.29
C GLY A 76 -7.42 -9.83 -16.32
N THR A 77 -8.21 -10.83 -15.89
CA THR A 77 -9.03 -11.67 -16.77
C THR A 77 -10.19 -10.87 -17.36
N ASP A 78 -10.41 -10.94 -18.68
CA ASP A 78 -11.51 -10.25 -19.33
C ASP A 78 -12.90 -10.90 -19.08
N PHE A 79 -13.99 -10.18 -19.41
CA PHE A 79 -15.34 -10.70 -19.22
C PHE A 79 -15.63 -11.97 -20.03
N ARG A 80 -15.02 -12.13 -21.21
CA ARG A 80 -15.26 -13.29 -22.07
C ARG A 80 -14.75 -14.55 -21.38
N THR A 81 -13.55 -14.48 -20.83
CA THR A 81 -12.86 -15.56 -20.13
C THR A 81 -13.53 -15.82 -18.78
N PHE A 82 -13.80 -14.77 -17.99
CA PHE A 82 -14.57 -14.89 -16.74
C PHE A 82 -15.90 -15.64 -16.93
N LYS A 83 -16.65 -15.28 -17.98
CA LYS A 83 -17.91 -15.94 -18.33
C LYS A 83 -17.71 -17.41 -18.69
N GLN A 84 -16.69 -17.75 -19.48
CA GLN A 84 -16.42 -19.14 -19.89
C GLN A 84 -16.11 -20.03 -18.69
N THR A 85 -15.42 -19.49 -17.68
CA THR A 85 -15.10 -20.21 -16.44
C THR A 85 -16.31 -20.36 -15.51
N LEU A 86 -17.07 -19.28 -15.29
CA LEU A 86 -18.12 -19.27 -14.27
C LEU A 86 -19.45 -19.85 -14.76
N LYS A 87 -19.77 -19.74 -16.07
CA LYS A 87 -21.05 -20.21 -16.63
C LYS A 87 -21.31 -21.71 -16.36
N PRO A 88 -20.37 -22.64 -16.65
CA PRO A 88 -20.60 -24.07 -16.42
C PRO A 88 -20.83 -24.39 -14.95
N TYR A 89 -20.10 -23.71 -14.05
CA TYR A 89 -20.23 -23.89 -12.61
C TYR A 89 -21.62 -23.51 -12.11
N LEU A 90 -22.10 -22.32 -12.49
CA LEU A 90 -23.44 -21.85 -12.12
C LEU A 90 -24.56 -22.70 -12.71
N MET A 91 -24.34 -23.31 -13.88
CA MET A 91 -25.28 -24.25 -14.49
C MET A 91 -25.34 -25.57 -13.72
N ALA A 92 -24.18 -26.14 -13.38
CA ALA A 92 -24.11 -27.37 -12.60
C ALA A 92 -24.77 -27.23 -11.22
N LYS A 93 -24.73 -26.02 -10.64
CA LYS A 93 -25.37 -25.66 -9.37
C LYS A 93 -26.84 -25.22 -9.51
N GLY A 94 -27.42 -25.28 -10.71
CA GLY A 94 -28.83 -24.98 -10.95
C GLY A 94 -29.22 -23.50 -10.86
N TRP A 95 -28.25 -22.59 -10.70
CA TRP A 95 -28.50 -21.14 -10.62
C TRP A 95 -28.62 -20.49 -12.01
N LEU A 96 -28.03 -21.12 -13.02
CA LEU A 96 -28.08 -20.70 -14.42
C LEU A 96 -28.70 -21.82 -15.27
N ALA A 97 -29.68 -21.50 -16.11
CA ALA A 97 -30.25 -22.43 -17.09
C ALA A 97 -29.91 -21.97 -18.51
N GLU A 98 -29.82 -22.91 -19.45
CA GLU A 98 -29.72 -22.59 -20.87
C GLU A 98 -31.11 -22.23 -21.42
N THR A 99 -31.15 -21.21 -22.27
CA THR A 99 -32.34 -20.90 -23.04
C THR A 99 -32.59 -22.07 -24.00
N LEU A 100 -33.76 -22.71 -23.91
CA LEU A 100 -34.19 -23.71 -24.89
C LEU A 100 -34.59 -23.00 -26.20
N ASP A 101 -34.25 -23.59 -27.34
CA ASP A 101 -34.56 -23.06 -28.69
C ASP A 101 -36.06 -23.06 -29.05
N ASP A 102 -36.93 -23.60 -28.18
CA ASP A 102 -38.38 -23.72 -28.39
C ASP A 102 -39.18 -22.48 -27.94
N GLY A 103 -38.50 -21.41 -27.49
CA GLY A 103 -39.14 -20.18 -27.07
C GLY A 103 -39.86 -20.26 -25.72
N THR A 104 -39.81 -21.39 -25.01
CA THR A 104 -40.23 -21.43 -23.61
C THR A 104 -39.14 -20.86 -22.71
N GLN A 105 -39.33 -19.62 -22.25
CA GLN A 105 -38.49 -19.03 -21.22
C GLN A 105 -38.73 -19.78 -19.91
N GLN A 106 -37.90 -20.79 -19.60
CA GLN A 106 -37.67 -21.09 -18.19
C GLN A 106 -37.08 -19.83 -17.55
N LEU A 107 -37.67 -19.40 -16.44
CA LEU A 107 -37.22 -18.29 -15.62
C LEU A 107 -35.76 -18.51 -15.22
N VAL A 108 -34.83 -17.92 -15.99
CA VAL A 108 -33.40 -18.07 -15.74
C VAL A 108 -32.97 -17.03 -14.70
N ALA A 109 -32.59 -17.50 -13.50
CA ALA A 109 -32.06 -16.61 -12.47
C ALA A 109 -30.76 -15.92 -12.96
N GLY A 110 -29.89 -16.56 -13.73
CA GLY A 110 -28.75 -15.89 -14.37
C GLY A 110 -28.95 -15.63 -15.87
N SER A 111 -28.72 -14.42 -16.38
CA SER A 111 -28.56 -14.20 -17.83
C SER A 111 -27.12 -13.80 -18.14
N ASN A 112 -26.68 -13.92 -19.40
CA ASN A 112 -25.38 -13.38 -19.82
C ASN A 112 -25.24 -11.89 -19.46
N ARG A 113 -26.34 -11.14 -19.52
CA ARG A 113 -26.41 -9.74 -19.08
C ARG A 113 -26.17 -9.62 -17.58
N ARG A 114 -26.77 -10.49 -16.77
CA ARG A 114 -26.58 -10.54 -15.32
C ARG A 114 -25.13 -10.86 -14.94
N LEU A 115 -24.50 -11.84 -15.58
CA LEU A 115 -23.07 -12.14 -15.38
C LEU A 115 -22.19 -10.94 -15.69
N ARG A 116 -22.51 -10.20 -16.76
CA ARG A 116 -21.80 -8.96 -17.11
C ARG A 116 -21.95 -7.91 -16.01
N THR A 117 -23.16 -7.73 -15.48
CA THR A 117 -23.43 -6.81 -14.38
C THR A 117 -22.64 -7.19 -13.13
N ILE A 118 -22.68 -8.46 -12.72
CA ILE A 118 -21.92 -8.96 -11.54
C ILE A 118 -20.43 -8.65 -11.72
N TYR A 119 -19.86 -9.03 -12.86
CA TYR A 119 -18.46 -8.79 -13.17
C TYR A 119 -18.13 -7.28 -13.17
N SER A 120 -18.85 -6.49 -13.98
CA SER A 120 -18.51 -5.08 -14.18
C SER A 120 -18.71 -4.23 -12.92
N THR A 121 -19.79 -4.47 -12.18
CA THR A 121 -20.10 -3.69 -10.98
C THR A 121 -19.10 -3.97 -9.86
N ASN A 122 -18.75 -5.24 -9.62
CA ASN A 122 -17.78 -5.59 -8.59
C ASN A 122 -16.37 -5.05 -8.90
N LEU A 123 -15.90 -5.21 -10.15
CA LEU A 123 -14.61 -4.63 -10.55
C LEU A 123 -14.60 -3.11 -10.38
N GLN A 124 -15.65 -2.46 -10.89
CA GLN A 124 -15.73 -1.00 -10.86
C GLN A 124 -15.77 -0.44 -9.45
N THR A 125 -16.61 -0.99 -8.57
CA THR A 125 -16.70 -0.52 -7.18
C THR A 125 -15.43 -0.81 -6.40
N ALA A 126 -14.76 -1.94 -6.66
CA ALA A 126 -13.45 -2.22 -6.07
C ALA A 126 -12.36 -1.25 -6.56
N TYR A 127 -12.33 -0.93 -7.86
CA TYR A 127 -11.39 0.06 -8.39
C TYR A 127 -11.65 1.46 -7.85
N SER A 128 -12.92 1.86 -7.70
CA SER A 128 -13.29 3.11 -7.04
C SER A 128 -12.84 3.14 -5.57
N ALA A 129 -12.93 2.02 -4.86
CA ALA A 129 -12.40 1.89 -3.50
C ALA A 129 -10.89 2.07 -3.44
N GLY A 130 -10.16 1.41 -4.33
CA GLY A 130 -8.71 1.58 -4.43
C GLY A 130 -8.32 3.01 -4.82
N GLN A 131 -9.10 3.68 -5.67
CA GLN A 131 -8.92 5.10 -5.96
C GLN A 131 -9.15 5.96 -4.72
N TRP A 132 -10.20 5.68 -3.95
CA TRP A 132 -10.51 6.41 -2.71
C TRP A 132 -9.40 6.28 -1.67
N GLU A 133 -8.87 5.07 -1.46
CA GLU A 133 -7.75 4.82 -0.56
C GLU A 133 -6.52 5.67 -0.96
N ARG A 134 -6.17 5.67 -2.25
CA ARG A 134 -5.08 6.51 -2.77
C ARG A 134 -5.35 8.00 -2.59
N ILE A 135 -6.59 8.45 -2.78
CA ILE A 135 -6.99 9.85 -2.51
C ILE A 135 -6.70 10.18 -1.04
N GLN A 136 -7.12 9.33 -0.11
CA GLN A 136 -6.92 9.58 1.32
C GLN A 136 -5.43 9.64 1.68
N GLN A 137 -4.60 8.80 1.08
CA GLN A 137 -3.15 8.78 1.32
C GLN A 137 -2.40 10.01 0.76
N THR A 138 -2.97 10.68 -0.25
CA THR A 138 -2.28 11.73 -1.00
C THR A 138 -2.96 13.10 -0.90
N LYS A 139 -4.10 13.21 -0.19
CA LYS A 139 -4.89 14.45 -0.05
C LYS A 139 -4.12 15.62 0.57
N GLU A 140 -3.09 15.38 1.36
CA GLU A 140 -2.24 16.46 1.87
C GLU A 140 -1.53 17.22 0.73
N PHE A 141 -1.13 16.50 -0.32
CA PHE A 141 -0.39 17.05 -1.47
C PHE A 141 -1.32 17.42 -2.64
N LEU A 142 -2.40 16.66 -2.80
CA LEU A 142 -3.43 16.87 -3.82
C LEU A 142 -4.79 17.09 -3.16
N PRO A 143 -4.98 18.23 -2.47
CA PRO A 143 -6.10 18.44 -1.55
C PRO A 143 -7.45 18.68 -2.21
N TYR A 144 -7.54 18.70 -3.54
CA TYR A 144 -8.79 18.93 -4.25
C TYR A 144 -9.13 17.77 -5.19
N LEU A 145 -10.41 17.48 -5.31
CA LEU A 145 -10.96 16.56 -6.28
C LEU A 145 -11.80 17.34 -7.29
N GLN A 146 -11.62 17.02 -8.57
CA GLN A 146 -12.48 17.46 -9.65
C GLN A 146 -13.26 16.28 -10.22
N TYR A 147 -14.58 16.39 -10.28
CA TYR A 147 -15.43 15.38 -10.89
C TYR A 147 -15.33 15.49 -12.41
N MET A 148 -14.97 14.39 -13.08
CA MET A 148 -14.66 14.39 -14.51
C MET A 148 -15.82 13.85 -15.36
N PRO A 149 -15.94 14.31 -16.62
CA PRO A 149 -16.91 13.74 -17.56
C PRO A 149 -16.72 12.23 -17.75
N SER A 150 -17.84 11.53 -17.92
CA SER A 150 -17.82 10.09 -18.21
C SER A 150 -17.16 9.79 -19.56
N VAL A 151 -16.36 8.72 -19.59
CA VAL A 151 -15.79 8.15 -20.82
C VAL A 151 -16.73 7.13 -21.50
N SER A 152 -17.99 7.06 -21.09
CA SER A 152 -19.01 6.23 -21.74
C SER A 152 -19.41 6.83 -23.08
N GLU A 153 -19.64 5.97 -24.09
CA GLU A 153 -20.23 6.37 -25.37
C GLU A 153 -21.61 7.01 -25.18
N ASN A 154 -22.38 6.50 -24.22
CA ASN A 154 -23.70 7.00 -23.84
C ASN A 154 -23.67 7.45 -22.37
N PRO A 155 -23.22 8.68 -22.08
CA PRO A 155 -23.12 9.19 -20.72
C PRO A 155 -24.51 9.58 -20.17
N ARG A 156 -24.81 9.18 -18.92
CA ARG A 156 -26.06 9.58 -18.25
C ARG A 156 -26.12 11.09 -18.07
N LEU A 157 -27.25 11.68 -18.47
CA LEU A 157 -27.48 13.12 -18.31
C LEU A 157 -27.56 13.53 -16.84
N SER A 158 -28.09 12.67 -15.97
CA SER A 158 -28.21 12.93 -14.53
C SER A 158 -26.86 13.21 -13.86
N HIS A 159 -25.78 12.55 -14.30
CA HIS A 159 -24.45 12.73 -13.70
C HIS A 159 -23.75 14.01 -14.20
N LYS A 160 -24.18 14.58 -15.34
CA LYS A 160 -23.54 15.77 -15.94
C LYS A 160 -23.54 16.97 -15.00
N LYS A 161 -24.49 17.04 -14.07
CA LYS A 161 -24.57 18.12 -13.08
C LYS A 161 -23.35 18.21 -12.16
N TYR A 162 -22.63 17.11 -11.99
CA TYR A 162 -21.40 17.08 -11.20
C TYR A 162 -20.16 17.41 -12.03
N TYR A 163 -20.22 17.44 -13.36
CA TYR A 163 -19.03 17.61 -14.20
C TYR A 163 -18.34 18.95 -13.93
N GLY A 164 -17.04 18.89 -13.68
CA GLY A 164 -16.22 20.06 -13.36
C GLY A 164 -16.28 20.50 -11.90
N LEU A 165 -17.18 19.94 -11.08
CA LEU A 165 -17.26 20.21 -9.64
C LEU A 165 -15.90 19.96 -9.00
N CYS A 166 -15.32 21.01 -8.41
CA CYS A 166 -13.98 21.00 -7.84
C CYS A 166 -14.04 21.43 -6.38
N ARG A 167 -13.75 20.53 -5.44
CA ARG A 167 -13.87 20.74 -3.98
C ARG A 167 -12.72 20.09 -3.22
N PRO A 168 -12.44 20.51 -1.97
CA PRO A 168 -11.48 19.80 -1.12
C PRO A 168 -11.77 18.30 -1.04
N ALA A 169 -10.76 17.45 -0.95
CA ALA A 169 -10.91 16.00 -0.87
C ALA A 169 -11.64 15.54 0.41
N ASP A 170 -11.54 16.34 1.48
CA ASP A 170 -12.25 16.12 2.75
C ASP A 170 -13.67 16.69 2.77
N ASP A 171 -14.13 17.31 1.67
CA ASP A 171 -15.51 17.78 1.57
C ASP A 171 -16.49 16.60 1.69
N PRO A 172 -17.45 16.62 2.64
CA PRO A 172 -18.34 15.49 2.88
C PRO A 172 -19.18 15.07 1.67
N ILE A 173 -19.37 15.94 0.66
CA ILE A 173 -20.12 15.55 -0.54
C ILE A 173 -19.51 14.34 -1.25
N TRP A 174 -18.18 14.15 -1.16
CA TRP A 174 -17.50 13.01 -1.78
C TRP A 174 -17.91 11.67 -1.17
N GLN A 175 -18.50 11.66 0.02
CA GLN A 175 -19.08 10.45 0.59
C GLN A 175 -20.31 9.94 -0.18
N TYR A 176 -20.89 10.77 -1.03
CA TYR A 176 -22.17 10.49 -1.70
C TYR A 176 -22.07 10.47 -3.23
N ILE A 177 -21.13 11.23 -3.80
CA ILE A 177 -21.02 11.39 -5.26
C ILE A 177 -19.71 10.87 -5.85
N THR A 178 -18.82 10.28 -5.04
CA THR A 178 -17.60 9.67 -5.59
C THR A 178 -18.00 8.51 -6.52
N PRO A 179 -17.63 8.55 -7.82
CA PRO A 179 -18.01 7.51 -8.75
C PRO A 179 -17.53 6.13 -8.28
N SER A 180 -18.34 5.08 -8.41
CA SER A 180 -19.49 4.98 -9.33
C SER A 180 -20.85 5.33 -8.73
N ASN A 181 -21.62 6.18 -9.42
CA ASN A 181 -22.92 6.68 -8.97
C ASN A 181 -24.12 5.88 -9.52
N GLY A 182 -23.89 4.69 -10.09
CA GLY A 182 -24.93 3.88 -10.71
C GLY A 182 -24.37 2.75 -11.58
N TRP A 183 -25.23 1.80 -11.93
CA TRP A 183 -24.88 0.62 -12.73
C TRP A 183 -24.13 0.96 -14.02
N GLY A 184 -22.90 0.49 -14.23
CA GLY A 184 -22.13 0.76 -15.46
C GLY A 184 -21.79 2.24 -15.66
N CYS A 185 -21.72 3.03 -14.59
CA CYS A 185 -21.14 4.38 -14.63
C CYS A 185 -19.73 4.32 -15.22
N LYS A 186 -19.23 5.39 -15.84
CA LYS A 186 -17.80 5.52 -16.19
C LYS A 186 -17.29 6.93 -15.87
N CYS A 187 -17.88 7.55 -14.85
CA CYS A 187 -17.36 8.80 -14.30
C CYS A 187 -16.16 8.48 -13.42
N TRP A 188 -15.33 9.49 -13.16
CA TRP A 188 -14.13 9.36 -12.34
C TRP A 188 -13.82 10.72 -11.70
N VAL A 189 -12.97 10.71 -10.68
CA VAL A 189 -12.47 11.94 -10.05
C VAL A 189 -11.00 12.11 -10.35
N LYS A 190 -10.58 13.36 -10.52
CA LYS A 190 -9.19 13.76 -10.71
C LYS A 190 -8.71 14.52 -9.48
N GLN A 191 -7.60 14.06 -8.90
CA GLN A 191 -6.91 14.80 -7.84
C GLN A 191 -6.14 15.99 -8.41
N LEU A 192 -6.19 17.11 -7.70
CA LEU A 192 -5.60 18.38 -8.09
C LEU A 192 -4.82 18.99 -6.92
N THR A 193 -3.68 19.60 -7.25
CA THR A 193 -3.00 20.54 -6.35
C THR A 193 -3.87 21.79 -6.14
N LYS A 194 -3.61 22.54 -5.07
CA LYS A 194 -4.29 23.84 -4.82
C LYS A 194 -4.19 24.80 -6.01
N ARG A 195 -3.02 24.88 -6.67
CA ARG A 195 -2.80 25.75 -7.84
C ARG A 195 -3.62 25.30 -9.05
N GLN A 196 -3.71 24.00 -9.30
CA GLN A 196 -4.54 23.46 -10.38
C GLN A 196 -6.03 23.68 -10.09
N ALA A 197 -6.47 23.47 -8.84
CA ALA A 197 -7.84 23.71 -8.40
C ALA A 197 -8.25 25.19 -8.60
N GLN A 198 -7.39 26.13 -8.23
CA GLN A 198 -7.60 27.56 -8.48
C GLN A 198 -7.72 27.88 -9.97
N LYS A 199 -6.95 27.22 -10.84
CA LYS A 199 -7.00 27.42 -12.30
C LYS A 199 -8.30 26.91 -12.93
N VAL A 200 -8.81 25.77 -12.47
CA VAL A 200 -10.09 25.21 -12.97
C VAL A 200 -11.31 25.86 -12.32
N GLY A 201 -11.12 26.56 -11.19
CA GLY A 201 -12.17 27.17 -10.39
C GLY A 201 -12.61 26.22 -9.26
N ILE A 202 -12.38 26.61 -8.01
CA ILE A 202 -12.90 25.90 -6.84
C ILE A 202 -14.38 26.26 -6.73
N SER A 203 -15.23 25.23 -6.70
CA SER A 203 -16.67 25.41 -6.63
C SER A 203 -17.09 25.91 -5.25
N GLU A 204 -18.16 26.70 -5.18
CA GLU A 204 -18.69 27.23 -3.90
C GLU A 204 -19.20 26.13 -2.99
N GLU A 205 -19.05 26.29 -1.68
CA GLU A 205 -19.48 25.34 -0.63
C GLU A 205 -20.99 25.19 -0.50
N LYS A 206 -21.59 24.51 -1.48
CA LYS A 206 -23.02 24.19 -1.55
C LYS A 206 -23.25 22.71 -1.22
N PRO A 207 -24.26 22.39 -0.38
CA PRO A 207 -24.68 21.02 -0.13
C PRO A 207 -25.26 20.39 -1.40
N LEU A 208 -25.26 19.06 -1.45
CA LEU A 208 -25.89 18.32 -2.52
C LEU A 208 -27.41 18.50 -2.49
N GLU A 209 -28.01 18.61 -3.66
CA GLU A 209 -29.46 18.49 -3.84
C GLU A 209 -29.86 17.03 -3.60
N MET A 210 -30.77 16.81 -2.66
CA MET A 210 -31.23 15.48 -2.25
C MET A 210 -32.69 15.26 -2.70
N GLU A 211 -33.02 14.02 -3.08
CA GLU A 211 -34.37 13.56 -3.37
C GLU A 211 -34.76 12.41 -2.45
N ASP A 212 -36.06 12.31 -2.16
CA ASP A 212 -36.61 11.20 -1.39
C ASP A 212 -36.76 9.98 -2.31
N TYR A 213 -36.12 8.88 -1.93
CA TYR A 213 -36.24 7.58 -2.56
C TYR A 213 -37.04 6.65 -1.66
N LYS A 214 -38.16 6.14 -2.17
CA LYS A 214 -38.93 5.08 -1.50
C LYS A 214 -38.50 3.73 -2.06
N ASN A 215 -37.89 2.90 -1.22
CA ASN A 215 -37.57 1.51 -1.58
C ASN A 215 -38.89 0.78 -1.93
N PRO A 216 -39.05 0.27 -3.15
CA PRO A 216 -40.32 -0.33 -3.57
C PRO A 216 -40.60 -1.69 -2.93
N LYS A 217 -39.58 -2.36 -2.36
CA LYS A 217 -39.74 -3.64 -1.64
C LYS A 217 -40.07 -3.43 -0.17
N THR A 218 -39.32 -2.56 0.52
CA THR A 218 -39.48 -2.37 1.98
C THR A 218 -40.43 -1.23 2.34
N GLY A 219 -40.69 -0.30 1.41
CA GLY A 219 -41.44 0.93 1.66
C GLY A 219 -40.67 2.00 2.43
N GLU A 220 -39.44 1.72 2.87
CA GLU A 220 -38.55 2.63 3.58
C GLU A 220 -38.19 3.82 2.69
N VAL A 221 -38.20 5.02 3.27
CA VAL A 221 -37.84 6.26 2.57
C VAL A 221 -36.44 6.68 3.03
N SER A 222 -35.55 6.90 2.07
CA SER A 222 -34.19 7.41 2.29
C SER A 222 -33.91 8.63 1.42
N LYS A 223 -32.91 9.43 1.80
CA LYS A 223 -32.46 10.57 0.99
C LYS A 223 -31.27 10.18 0.14
N VAL A 224 -31.35 10.47 -1.16
CA VAL A 224 -30.30 10.17 -2.14
C VAL A 224 -29.96 11.46 -2.90
N PRO A 225 -28.69 11.75 -3.22
CA PRO A 225 -28.36 12.88 -4.06
C PRO A 225 -28.98 12.74 -5.44
N VAL A 226 -29.56 13.83 -5.95
CA VAL A 226 -30.20 13.83 -7.27
C VAL A 226 -29.21 13.39 -8.34
N GLY A 227 -29.51 12.27 -9.00
CA GLY A 227 -28.67 11.70 -10.05
C GLY A 227 -27.68 10.63 -9.61
N VAL A 228 -27.68 10.24 -8.33
CA VAL A 228 -27.01 9.05 -7.81
C VAL A 228 -28.05 7.93 -7.65
N ASP A 229 -27.74 6.73 -8.13
CA ASP A 229 -28.59 5.54 -7.89
C ASP A 229 -28.58 5.19 -6.39
N PRO A 230 -29.74 4.90 -5.77
CA PRO A 230 -29.81 4.59 -4.34
C PRO A 230 -28.86 3.47 -3.88
N SER A 231 -28.61 2.47 -4.73
CA SER A 231 -27.70 1.35 -4.41
C SER A 231 -26.22 1.77 -4.37
N PHE A 232 -25.92 2.93 -4.96
CA PHE A 232 -24.59 3.53 -5.07
C PHE A 232 -24.45 4.80 -4.22
N ASN A 233 -25.44 5.10 -3.37
CA ASN A 233 -25.41 6.22 -2.44
C ASN A 233 -24.52 5.92 -1.22
N HIS A 234 -23.26 5.62 -1.48
CA HIS A 234 -22.23 5.38 -0.49
C HIS A 234 -20.87 5.68 -1.12
N ASN A 235 -19.90 5.96 -0.27
CA ASN A 235 -18.51 5.89 -0.67
C ASN A 235 -17.95 4.52 -0.31
N PHE A 236 -16.89 4.14 -1.01
CA PHE A 236 -16.26 2.84 -0.90
C PHE A 236 -15.37 2.69 0.35
N ASP A 237 -15.49 3.62 1.31
CA ASP A 237 -14.80 3.55 2.60
C ASP A 237 -15.50 2.56 3.55
N ARG A 238 -14.79 1.49 3.90
CA ARG A 238 -15.29 0.46 4.82
C ARG A 238 -15.48 0.97 6.23
N LEU A 239 -14.64 1.89 6.70
CA LEU A 239 -14.74 2.35 8.08
C LEU A 239 -16.02 3.16 8.28
N THR A 240 -16.29 4.11 7.38
CA THR A 240 -17.55 4.86 7.37
C THR A 240 -18.75 3.92 7.26
N ALA A 241 -18.70 2.91 6.39
CA ALA A 241 -19.77 1.93 6.26
C ALA A 241 -19.99 1.11 7.55
N LEU A 242 -18.91 0.75 8.25
CA LEU A 242 -18.99 0.01 9.52
C LEU A 242 -19.65 0.85 10.62
N PHE A 243 -19.34 2.15 10.70
CA PHE A 243 -20.02 3.06 11.63
C PHE A 243 -21.49 3.23 11.28
N LYS A 244 -21.84 3.26 9.99
CA LYS A 244 -23.24 3.32 9.57
C LYS A 244 -23.99 2.03 9.92
N LEU A 245 -23.38 0.87 9.73
CA LEU A 245 -23.94 -0.41 10.17
C LEU A 245 -24.16 -0.45 11.69
N ALA A 246 -23.18 0.04 12.45
CA ALA A 246 -23.24 0.10 13.91
C ALA A 246 -24.37 1.03 14.39
N GLU A 247 -24.53 2.19 13.74
CA GLU A 247 -25.63 3.12 14.02
C GLU A 247 -26.98 2.47 13.73
N ASP A 248 -27.14 1.84 12.57
CA ASP A 248 -28.39 1.21 12.17
C ASP A 248 -28.79 0.04 13.10
N LYS A 249 -27.82 -0.73 13.61
CA LYS A 249 -28.08 -1.90 14.48
C LYS A 249 -28.17 -1.57 15.97
N HIS A 250 -27.45 -0.56 16.43
CA HIS A 250 -27.23 -0.31 17.86
C HIS A 250 -27.44 1.14 18.29
N GLY A 251 -27.82 2.03 17.36
CA GLY A 251 -28.07 3.44 17.61
C GLY A 251 -26.83 4.32 17.52
N THR A 252 -27.05 5.63 17.38
CA THR A 252 -26.00 6.65 17.19
C THR A 252 -25.00 6.66 18.34
N ASP A 253 -25.44 6.60 19.59
CA ASP A 253 -24.57 6.52 20.77
C ASP A 253 -23.56 5.36 20.71
N PHE A 254 -23.97 4.18 20.22
CA PHE A 254 -23.07 3.05 20.07
C PHE A 254 -22.06 3.29 18.95
N SER A 255 -22.53 3.83 17.82
CA SER A 255 -21.67 4.15 16.68
C SER A 255 -20.64 5.22 17.03
N GLU A 256 -21.02 6.26 17.77
CA GLU A 256 -20.11 7.31 18.23
C GLU A 256 -19.04 6.74 19.17
N ARG A 257 -19.42 5.93 20.17
CA ARG A 257 -18.44 5.25 21.04
C ARG A 257 -17.54 4.29 20.26
N LEU A 258 -18.09 3.58 19.27
CA LEU A 258 -17.31 2.71 18.39
C LEU A 258 -16.35 3.54 17.54
N ALA A 259 -16.76 4.70 17.03
CA ALA A 259 -15.93 5.60 16.25
C ALA A 259 -14.84 6.24 17.12
N GLU A 260 -15.13 6.61 18.38
CA GLU A 260 -14.12 7.06 19.34
C GLU A 260 -13.13 5.95 19.68
N LYS A 261 -13.61 4.72 19.90
CA LYS A 261 -12.74 3.57 20.19
C LYS A 261 -11.92 3.18 18.96
N ALA A 262 -12.52 3.13 17.79
CA ALA A 262 -11.85 2.89 16.53
C ALA A 262 -10.84 3.99 16.25
N LYS A 263 -11.19 5.27 16.47
CA LYS A 263 -10.23 6.37 16.48
C LYS A 263 -9.15 6.12 17.51
N SER A 264 -9.41 5.69 18.74
CA SER A 264 -8.36 5.43 19.75
C SER A 264 -7.43 4.26 19.39
N ILE A 265 -7.95 3.23 18.70
CA ILE A 265 -7.19 2.07 18.22
C ILE A 265 -6.41 2.47 16.96
N MET A 266 -7.02 3.24 16.08
CA MET A 266 -6.37 3.82 14.92
C MET A 266 -5.30 4.82 15.37
N ILE A 267 -5.56 5.67 16.35
CA ILE A 267 -4.62 6.55 17.07
C ILE A 267 -3.52 5.72 17.77
N GLY A 268 -3.86 4.53 18.27
CA GLY A 268 -2.92 3.56 18.82
C GLY A 268 -2.08 2.82 17.75
N ALA A 269 -2.51 2.83 16.49
CA ALA A 269 -1.88 2.14 15.37
C ALA A 269 -1.40 3.08 14.22
N LYS A 270 -1.68 4.39 14.30
CA LYS A 270 -1.46 5.45 13.29
C LYS A 270 -2.09 6.77 13.81
N GLU A 271 -1.23 7.70 14.24
CA GLU A 271 -1.52 9.10 14.64
C GLU A 271 -1.71 9.39 16.14
N VAL A 272 -0.72 10.03 16.74
CA VAL A 272 -0.94 10.98 17.85
C VAL A 272 -0.48 12.35 17.37
N ASN A 273 -1.43 13.30 17.31
CA ASN A 273 -1.23 14.73 17.01
C ASN A 273 -0.64 15.07 15.62
N GLY A 274 -1.19 14.51 14.54
CA GLY A 274 -0.93 15.02 13.18
C GLY A 274 0.52 14.93 12.70
N ASN A 275 1.32 14.02 13.25
CA ASN A 275 2.66 13.70 12.75
C ASN A 275 2.75 12.20 12.44
N LEU A 276 3.40 11.87 11.31
CA LEU A 276 3.71 10.49 10.90
C LEU A 276 4.29 9.68 12.06
N ILE A 277 3.91 8.40 12.20
CA ILE A 277 4.61 7.51 13.14
C ILE A 277 6.02 7.27 12.62
N SER A 278 6.99 7.61 13.48
CA SER A 278 8.39 7.25 13.27
C SER A 278 8.57 5.73 13.27
N MET A 279 9.05 5.17 12.17
CA MET A 279 9.63 3.80 12.16
C MET A 279 11.06 3.76 12.75
N ARG A 280 11.51 4.81 13.45
CA ARG A 280 12.85 4.88 14.04
C ARG A 280 12.75 4.89 15.57
N THR A 281 13.55 4.05 16.19
CA THR A 281 13.74 4.01 17.63
C THR A 281 15.06 4.66 18.03
N ASP A 282 15.22 4.96 19.32
CA ASP A 282 16.46 5.55 19.82
C ASP A 282 17.64 4.59 19.65
N TRP A 283 18.80 5.15 19.33
CA TRP A 283 20.03 4.38 19.15
C TRP A 283 20.54 3.76 20.44
N LYS A 284 20.38 4.43 21.59
CA LYS A 284 20.96 4.01 22.87
C LYS A 284 22.44 3.62 22.67
N ASP A 285 22.81 2.40 23.04
CA ASP A 285 24.17 1.85 22.91
C ASP A 285 24.29 0.86 21.73
N PHE A 286 23.51 1.05 20.66
CA PHE A 286 23.55 0.17 19.50
C PHE A 286 24.96 0.11 18.88
N PRO A 287 25.52 -1.09 18.64
CA PRO A 287 26.89 -1.26 18.19
C PRO A 287 27.09 -0.75 16.76
N ASP A 288 28.37 -0.63 16.37
CA ASP A 288 28.72 -0.42 14.97
C ASP A 288 28.36 -1.69 14.18
N ILE A 289 27.97 -1.52 12.91
CA ILE A 289 27.60 -2.61 12.02
C ILE A 289 28.85 -3.45 11.75
N PHE A 290 28.70 -4.77 11.90
CA PHE A 290 29.74 -5.73 11.51
C PHE A 290 29.77 -5.85 9.98
N ILE A 291 30.81 -5.32 9.36
CA ILE A 291 30.98 -5.34 7.90
C ILE A 291 32.10 -6.32 7.55
N ALA A 292 31.78 -7.36 6.78
CA ALA A 292 32.77 -8.38 6.39
C ALA A 292 33.83 -7.80 5.44
N HIS A 293 33.40 -7.11 4.36
CA HIS A 293 34.31 -6.59 3.33
C HIS A 293 34.13 -5.10 3.03
N SER A 294 35.17 -4.49 2.49
CA SER A 294 35.10 -3.12 1.99
C SER A 294 34.08 -2.95 0.86
N ALA A 295 33.64 -1.70 0.64
CA ALA A 295 32.69 -1.39 -0.41
C ALA A 295 33.20 -1.82 -1.80
N ASN A 296 32.27 -2.33 -2.61
CA ASN A 296 32.47 -2.85 -3.97
C ASN A 296 33.21 -4.20 -4.07
N THR A 297 33.76 -4.75 -2.98
CA THR A 297 34.48 -6.04 -3.02
C THR A 297 33.59 -7.17 -3.57
N ILE A 298 32.37 -7.31 -3.06
CA ILE A 298 31.46 -8.37 -3.52
C ILE A 298 30.92 -8.15 -4.95
N THR A 299 30.94 -6.91 -5.44
CA THR A 299 30.36 -6.57 -6.75
C THR A 299 31.22 -7.03 -7.93
N SER A 300 32.50 -7.34 -7.69
CA SER A 300 33.41 -7.91 -8.68
C SER A 300 33.35 -9.43 -8.78
N HIS A 301 32.55 -10.10 -7.95
CA HIS A 301 32.43 -11.55 -7.96
C HIS A 301 31.70 -12.06 -9.20
N GLU A 302 32.16 -13.17 -9.79
CA GLU A 302 31.56 -13.72 -11.01
C GLU A 302 30.08 -14.12 -10.81
N LYS A 303 29.74 -14.59 -9.61
CA LYS A 303 28.38 -14.99 -9.24
C LYS A 303 27.47 -13.84 -8.80
N TYR A 304 27.99 -12.63 -8.62
CA TYR A 304 27.23 -11.49 -8.08
C TYR A 304 25.99 -11.15 -8.93
N ALA A 305 26.14 -11.15 -10.25
CA ALA A 305 25.03 -10.81 -11.15
C ALA A 305 23.88 -11.83 -11.06
N ALA A 306 24.20 -13.14 -10.99
CA ALA A 306 23.21 -14.20 -10.87
C ALA A 306 22.54 -14.18 -9.49
N ALA A 307 23.31 -14.00 -8.42
CA ALA A 307 22.81 -13.86 -7.06
C ALA A 307 21.86 -12.65 -6.90
N LYS A 308 22.16 -11.54 -7.59
CA LYS A 308 21.32 -10.33 -7.68
C LYS A 308 20.11 -10.45 -8.61
N ALA A 309 20.05 -11.49 -9.44
CA ALA A 309 18.96 -11.76 -10.36
C ALA A 309 17.91 -12.74 -9.83
N GLY A 310 18.26 -13.54 -8.82
CA GLY A 310 17.31 -14.35 -8.06
C GLY A 310 17.81 -15.75 -7.76
N ASP A 311 19.06 -16.06 -8.14
CA ASP A 311 19.62 -17.39 -8.05
C ASP A 311 20.26 -17.64 -6.69
N MET A 312 19.81 -18.69 -6.00
CA MET A 312 20.20 -18.99 -4.62
C MET A 312 21.55 -19.69 -4.54
N GLU A 313 21.86 -20.60 -5.47
CA GLU A 313 23.12 -21.35 -5.47
C GLU A 313 24.33 -20.42 -5.70
N PRO A 314 24.32 -19.51 -6.71
CA PRO A 314 25.33 -18.47 -6.86
C PRO A 314 25.39 -17.48 -5.68
N ALA A 315 24.27 -17.26 -4.97
CA ALA A 315 24.26 -16.40 -3.80
C ALA A 315 24.96 -17.05 -2.60
N LEU A 316 24.74 -18.34 -2.36
CA LEU A 316 25.43 -19.11 -1.33
C LEU A 316 26.93 -19.22 -1.61
N GLU A 317 27.31 -19.51 -2.86
CA GLU A 317 28.71 -19.57 -3.29
C GLU A 317 29.42 -18.22 -3.06
N LEU A 318 28.80 -17.12 -3.51
CA LEU A 318 29.31 -15.77 -3.26
C LEU A 318 29.46 -15.46 -1.78
N VAL A 319 28.46 -15.79 -0.96
CA VAL A 319 28.52 -15.56 0.49
C VAL A 319 29.69 -16.32 1.10
N ASN A 320 29.83 -17.61 0.77
CA ASN A 320 30.89 -18.46 1.30
C ASN A 320 32.29 -17.93 0.95
N ASP A 321 32.49 -17.42 -0.26
CA ASP A 321 33.77 -16.85 -0.70
C ASP A 321 34.15 -15.55 0.02
N TYR A 322 33.18 -14.87 0.64
CA TYR A 322 33.36 -13.60 1.35
C TYR A 322 33.10 -13.70 2.86
N LEU A 323 32.97 -14.89 3.44
CA LEU A 323 32.97 -15.05 4.89
C LEU A 323 34.32 -15.59 5.34
N ASP A 324 35.11 -14.74 6.00
CA ASP A 324 36.37 -15.13 6.62
C ASP A 324 36.19 -15.42 8.12
N ASP A 325 37.06 -16.30 8.64
CA ASP A 325 36.99 -16.79 10.01
C ASP A 325 37.19 -15.67 11.04
N ASP A 326 38.01 -14.66 10.75
CA ASP A 326 38.29 -13.56 11.68
C ASP A 326 37.03 -12.73 11.92
N PHE A 327 36.33 -12.36 10.84
CA PHE A 327 35.04 -11.68 10.89
C PHE A 327 33.98 -12.50 11.65
N LEU A 328 33.85 -13.79 11.33
CA LEU A 328 32.88 -14.69 11.95
C LEU A 328 33.14 -14.84 13.45
N ASN A 329 34.40 -14.98 13.86
CA ASN A 329 34.80 -15.06 15.26
C ASN A 329 34.49 -13.78 16.03
N GLU A 330 34.67 -12.61 15.41
CA GLU A 330 34.33 -11.33 16.03
C GLU A 330 32.82 -11.20 16.24
N LEU A 331 32.03 -11.53 15.22
CA LEU A 331 30.56 -11.48 15.28
C LEU A 331 30.04 -12.49 16.32
N ASP A 332 30.49 -13.73 16.29
CA ASP A 332 30.11 -14.79 17.24
C ASP A 332 30.37 -14.37 18.69
N LYS A 333 31.57 -13.83 18.96
CA LYS A 333 31.94 -13.33 20.29
C LYS A 333 31.01 -12.21 20.77
N PHE A 334 30.49 -11.39 19.86
CA PHE A 334 29.51 -10.36 20.22
C PHE A 334 28.13 -10.95 20.48
N ILE A 335 27.66 -11.84 19.59
CA ILE A 335 26.31 -12.41 19.62
C ILE A 335 26.11 -13.29 20.86
N LYS A 336 27.14 -14.03 21.30
CA LYS A 336 27.11 -14.86 22.53
C LYS A 336 26.85 -14.11 23.83
N LYS A 337 26.78 -12.78 23.81
CA LYS A 337 26.34 -11.96 24.95
C LYS A 337 24.82 -11.97 25.15
N PHE A 338 24.08 -12.51 24.18
CA PHE A 338 22.63 -12.52 24.15
C PHE A 338 22.12 -13.95 23.97
N ASP A 339 21.02 -14.27 24.65
CA ASP A 339 20.33 -15.55 24.48
C ASP A 339 19.33 -15.47 23.32
N ASP A 340 19.06 -16.60 22.66
CA ASP A 340 17.98 -16.77 21.68
C ASP A 340 17.98 -15.75 20.52
N VAL A 341 19.15 -15.54 19.91
CA VAL A 341 19.29 -14.59 18.80
C VAL A 341 18.81 -15.21 17.48
N HIS A 342 17.90 -14.51 16.82
CA HIS A 342 17.41 -14.86 15.49
C HIS A 342 18.02 -13.94 14.42
N VAL A 343 18.52 -14.55 13.35
CA VAL A 343 19.03 -13.83 12.18
C VAL A 343 17.84 -13.43 11.32
N LEU A 344 17.76 -12.14 10.97
CA LEU A 344 16.67 -11.58 10.18
C LEU A 344 17.22 -10.89 8.93
N PRO A 345 17.04 -11.47 7.73
CA PRO A 345 17.50 -10.86 6.50
C PRO A 345 16.61 -9.70 6.04
N VAL A 346 17.23 -8.68 5.44
CA VAL A 346 16.52 -7.68 4.63
C VAL A 346 16.13 -8.32 3.29
N HIS A 347 14.88 -8.77 3.16
CA HIS A 347 14.34 -9.31 1.90
C HIS A 347 12.92 -8.81 1.63
N ALA A 348 12.43 -8.99 0.41
CA ALA A 348 11.06 -8.66 0.02
C ALA A 348 10.14 -9.89 0.12
N GLU A 349 8.82 -9.66 0.15
CA GLU A 349 7.76 -10.67 0.31
C GLU A 349 7.74 -11.75 -0.78
N GLU A 350 8.19 -11.41 -1.99
CA GLU A 350 8.38 -12.42 -3.04
C GLU A 350 9.43 -13.43 -2.54
N MET A 351 9.01 -14.65 -2.16
CA MET A 351 9.91 -15.79 -1.96
C MET A 351 10.79 -16.07 -3.20
N ALA A 352 10.55 -15.37 -4.32
CA ALA A 352 11.37 -15.26 -5.54
C ALA A 352 12.11 -13.91 -5.68
N GLY A 353 12.42 -13.20 -4.60
CA GLY A 353 13.04 -11.88 -4.66
C GLY A 353 14.32 -11.91 -5.51
N ARG A 354 14.42 -10.99 -6.51
CA ARG A 354 15.59 -10.92 -7.41
C ARG A 354 16.93 -10.90 -6.66
N ASN A 355 17.03 -10.33 -5.46
CA ASN A 355 18.29 -10.36 -4.71
C ASN A 355 18.28 -11.46 -3.65
N LYS A 356 19.01 -12.55 -3.88
CA LYS A 356 19.13 -13.66 -2.91
C LYS A 356 20.28 -13.53 -1.92
N ILE A 357 21.13 -12.52 -2.09
CA ILE A 357 22.33 -12.35 -1.25
C ILE A 357 22.00 -12.16 0.24
N PRO A 358 21.03 -11.31 0.67
CA PRO A 358 20.74 -11.15 2.10
C PRO A 358 20.23 -12.44 2.76
N VAL A 359 19.39 -13.20 2.04
CA VAL A 359 18.83 -14.47 2.54
C VAL A 359 19.91 -15.55 2.60
N ALA A 360 20.74 -15.68 1.57
CA ALA A 360 21.89 -16.58 1.57
C ALA A 360 22.89 -16.24 2.69
N TYR A 361 23.12 -14.94 2.92
CA TYR A 361 23.95 -14.48 4.03
C TYR A 361 23.36 -14.87 5.39
N ALA A 362 22.06 -14.65 5.59
CA ALA A 362 21.38 -15.05 6.82
C ALA A 362 21.45 -16.55 7.08
N GLN A 363 21.26 -17.37 6.04
CA GLN A 363 21.38 -18.83 6.15
C GLN A 363 22.81 -19.28 6.48
N ALA A 364 23.82 -18.65 5.88
CA ALA A 364 25.22 -18.95 6.22
C ALA A 364 25.52 -18.60 7.69
N ILE A 365 25.14 -17.40 8.15
CA ILE A 365 25.31 -17.00 9.56
C ILE A 365 24.54 -17.92 10.51
N GLN A 366 23.30 -18.28 10.17
CA GLN A 366 22.49 -19.22 10.93
C GLN A 366 23.23 -20.55 11.13
N GLN A 367 23.74 -21.14 10.04
CA GLN A 367 24.42 -22.44 10.09
C GLN A 367 25.77 -22.37 10.80
N ILE A 368 26.58 -21.36 10.50
CA ILE A 368 27.95 -21.24 11.03
C ILE A 368 27.93 -20.89 12.52
N LEU A 369 27.04 -20.00 12.95
CA LEU A 369 26.96 -19.54 14.34
C LEU A 369 25.95 -20.31 15.19
N GLY A 370 25.18 -21.23 14.59
CA GLY A 370 24.15 -22.01 15.29
C GLY A 370 22.98 -21.18 15.80
N LEU A 371 22.57 -20.16 15.03
CA LEU A 371 21.45 -19.28 15.36
C LEU A 371 20.14 -19.78 14.74
N SER A 372 19.02 -19.15 15.11
CA SER A 372 17.73 -19.36 14.44
C SER A 372 17.56 -18.37 13.29
N LEU A 373 16.78 -18.72 12.26
CA LEU A 373 16.41 -17.81 11.17
C LEU A 373 14.97 -17.33 11.37
N ASP A 374 14.74 -16.05 11.14
CA ASP A 374 13.41 -15.43 11.09
C ASP A 374 13.24 -14.83 9.69
N ASP A 375 12.34 -15.42 8.89
CA ASP A 375 12.04 -15.06 7.50
C ASP A 375 10.59 -14.58 7.29
N ASP A 376 9.86 -14.38 8.40
CA ASP A 376 8.48 -13.90 8.40
C ASP A 376 8.39 -12.39 8.15
N ILE A 377 9.43 -11.63 8.52
CA ILE A 377 9.47 -10.17 8.40
C ILE A 377 10.06 -9.77 7.04
N VAL A 378 9.22 -9.19 6.20
CA VAL A 378 9.53 -8.87 4.80
C VAL A 378 9.34 -7.39 4.50
N GLN A 379 10.09 -6.89 3.52
CA GLN A 379 9.94 -5.55 2.99
C GLN A 379 8.67 -5.45 2.13
N ALA A 380 7.67 -4.72 2.61
CA ALA A 380 6.33 -4.59 2.01
C ALA A 380 6.30 -3.74 0.72
N THR A 381 7.22 -2.76 0.60
CA THR A 381 7.30 -1.91 -0.60
C THR A 381 8.71 -1.86 -1.16
N ARG A 382 8.86 -2.21 -2.45
CA ARG A 382 10.09 -1.92 -3.19
C ARG A 382 10.03 -0.47 -3.64
N ALA A 383 10.78 0.42 -2.99
CA ALA A 383 11.04 1.74 -3.57
C ALA A 383 11.74 1.51 -4.91
N PHE A 384 11.07 1.78 -6.04
CA PHE A 384 11.70 1.76 -7.35
C PHE A 384 12.90 2.71 -7.32
N ARG A 385 14.11 2.13 -7.39
CA ARG A 385 15.39 2.85 -7.47
C ARG A 385 15.64 3.26 -8.93
N THR A 386 14.85 4.18 -9.46
CA THR A 386 15.29 4.99 -10.60
C THR A 386 16.39 5.92 -10.09
N GLN A 387 17.63 5.76 -10.57
CA GLN A 387 18.86 6.51 -10.23
C GLN A 387 18.74 7.62 -9.14
N SER A 388 18.32 7.26 -7.93
CA SER A 388 18.01 8.25 -6.92
C SER A 388 19.31 8.68 -6.26
N ASP A 389 19.59 9.97 -6.32
CA ASP A 389 20.68 10.62 -5.60
C ASP A 389 20.62 10.31 -4.08
N GLY A 390 21.62 10.75 -3.32
CA GLY A 390 21.64 10.48 -1.89
C GLY A 390 20.52 11.16 -1.10
N ILE A 391 19.78 12.12 -1.68
CA ILE A 391 18.59 12.75 -1.09
C ILE A 391 17.36 11.87 -1.29
N GLY A 392 17.15 11.34 -2.49
CA GLY A 392 16.07 10.40 -2.76
C GLY A 392 16.10 9.17 -1.84
N ARG A 393 17.30 8.70 -1.46
CA ARG A 393 17.48 7.60 -0.49
C ARG A 393 17.10 7.96 0.95
N LEU A 394 17.24 9.24 1.34
CA LEU A 394 16.83 9.71 2.67
C LEU A 394 15.31 9.78 2.80
N VAL A 395 14.63 10.02 1.67
CA VAL A 395 13.21 10.33 1.64
C VAL A 395 12.34 9.12 1.28
N LYS A 396 12.84 8.24 0.39
CA LYS A 396 12.22 6.94 0.06
C LYS A 396 12.52 5.94 1.17
N ARG A 397 11.64 5.91 2.17
CA ARG A 397 11.70 4.96 3.30
C ARG A 397 11.14 3.60 2.91
N VAL A 398 11.64 2.58 3.59
CA VAL A 398 11.20 1.20 3.41
C VAL A 398 10.22 0.85 4.51
N SER A 399 9.09 0.21 4.16
CA SER A 399 8.17 -0.40 5.12
C SER A 399 8.40 -1.91 5.20
N PHE A 400 8.12 -2.47 6.38
CA PHE A 400 8.19 -3.89 6.67
C PHE A 400 6.83 -4.40 7.16
N GLU A 401 6.56 -5.67 6.89
CA GLU A 401 5.37 -6.43 7.29
C GLU A 401 5.82 -7.81 7.78
N GLY A 402 5.06 -8.43 8.68
CA GLY A 402 5.41 -9.72 9.31
C GLY A 402 5.22 -9.69 10.83
N ASP A 403 5.21 -10.86 11.45
CA ASP A 403 5.01 -10.96 12.89
C ASP A 403 6.35 -10.85 13.63
N VAL A 404 6.43 -9.93 14.59
CA VAL A 404 7.59 -9.79 15.48
C VAL A 404 7.30 -10.49 16.80
N VAL A 405 8.20 -11.38 17.23
CA VAL A 405 8.07 -12.04 18.52
C VAL A 405 8.56 -11.12 19.63
N SER A 406 7.65 -10.73 20.50
CA SER A 406 7.93 -9.83 21.62
C SER A 406 9.02 -10.40 22.54
N GLY A 407 10.02 -9.57 22.86
CA GLY A 407 11.14 -9.90 23.74
C GLY A 407 12.31 -10.61 23.06
N ARG A 408 12.15 -11.13 21.84
CA ARG A 408 13.18 -11.87 21.08
C ARG A 408 14.33 -10.96 20.66
N ASN A 409 15.55 -11.51 20.65
CA ASN A 409 16.74 -10.84 20.17
C ASN A 409 16.95 -11.10 18.68
N TYR A 410 17.27 -10.05 17.92
CA TYR A 410 17.43 -10.09 16.47
C TYR A 410 18.80 -9.59 16.05
N LEU A 411 19.47 -10.36 15.19
CA LEU A 411 20.61 -9.94 14.37
C LEU A 411 20.09 -9.64 12.96
N ILE A 412 19.98 -8.36 12.60
CA ILE A 412 19.52 -7.99 11.26
C ILE A 412 20.67 -8.03 10.25
N VAL A 413 20.44 -8.58 9.07
CA VAL A 413 21.48 -8.74 8.05
C VAL A 413 21.06 -8.24 6.67
N ASP A 414 22.01 -7.68 5.92
CA ASP A 414 21.81 -7.22 4.53
C ASP A 414 23.08 -7.49 3.70
N ASP A 415 23.02 -7.31 2.38
CA ASP A 415 24.16 -7.51 1.52
C ASP A 415 25.15 -6.33 1.54
N VAL A 416 24.63 -5.10 1.53
CA VAL A 416 25.44 -3.88 1.51
C VAL A 416 24.87 -2.76 2.37
N VAL A 417 25.69 -2.23 3.28
CA VAL A 417 25.38 -0.97 3.96
C VAL A 417 25.92 0.23 3.18
N THR A 418 25.02 1.15 2.83
CA THR A 418 25.38 2.46 2.26
C THR A 418 25.18 3.58 3.27
N GLN A 419 23.99 4.18 3.32
CA GLN A 419 23.63 5.15 4.36
C GLN A 419 23.09 4.48 5.63
N GLY A 420 22.75 3.18 5.61
CA GLY A 420 22.16 2.49 6.76
C GLY A 420 20.65 2.72 6.95
N GLY A 421 20.02 3.44 6.00
CA GLY A 421 18.58 3.74 6.00
C GLY A 421 17.71 2.50 6.22
N THR A 422 17.86 1.46 5.38
CA THR A 422 17.05 0.25 5.45
C THR A 422 17.20 -0.52 6.76
N LEU A 423 18.43 -0.79 7.19
CA LEU A 423 18.70 -1.49 8.47
C LEU A 423 18.09 -0.75 9.66
N ALA A 424 18.11 0.57 9.62
CA ALA A 424 17.57 1.40 10.68
C ALA A 424 16.04 1.44 10.68
N ASP A 425 15.39 1.26 9.52
CA ASP A 425 13.93 1.18 9.40
C ASP A 425 13.48 -0.21 9.89
N LEU A 426 14.22 -1.27 9.54
CA LEU A 426 13.99 -2.63 10.04
C LEU A 426 14.16 -2.70 11.56
N LYS A 427 15.23 -2.09 12.10
CA LYS A 427 15.44 -2.01 13.55
C LYS A 427 14.24 -1.41 14.26
N GLY A 428 13.76 -0.26 13.79
CA GLY A 428 12.64 0.39 14.45
C GLY A 428 11.33 -0.37 14.26
N TYR A 429 11.11 -1.02 13.12
CA TYR A 429 9.97 -1.93 12.93
C TYR A 429 9.97 -3.07 13.96
N VAL A 430 11.09 -3.77 14.11
CA VAL A 430 11.23 -4.87 15.09
C VAL A 430 11.01 -4.37 16.51
N GLU A 431 11.64 -3.26 16.89
CA GLU A 431 11.56 -2.76 18.27
C GLU A 431 10.20 -2.16 18.63
N LEU A 432 9.51 -1.52 17.68
CA LEU A 432 8.15 -1.00 17.89
C LEU A 432 7.11 -2.12 18.06
N ASN A 433 7.36 -3.29 17.48
CA ASN A 433 6.53 -4.48 17.65
C ASN A 433 7.05 -5.42 18.77
N GLY A 434 7.93 -4.92 19.66
CA GLY A 434 8.32 -5.60 20.89
C GLY A 434 9.56 -6.47 20.82
N GLY A 435 10.17 -6.65 19.64
CA GLY A 435 11.46 -7.32 19.50
C GLY A 435 12.64 -6.46 19.98
N LYS A 436 13.85 -7.02 19.97
CA LYS A 436 15.09 -6.31 20.32
C LYS A 436 16.14 -6.55 19.27
N VAL A 437 16.58 -5.52 18.55
CA VAL A 437 17.71 -5.68 17.63
C VAL A 437 19.01 -5.47 18.39
N VAL A 438 19.81 -6.52 18.49
CA VAL A 438 21.05 -6.52 19.29
C VAL A 438 22.28 -6.12 18.48
N ALA A 439 22.27 -6.39 17.18
CA ALA A 439 23.33 -6.06 16.25
C ALA A 439 22.81 -6.02 14.80
N ALA A 440 23.62 -5.44 13.93
CA ALA A 440 23.41 -5.48 12.48
C ALA A 440 24.70 -5.92 11.78
N SER A 441 24.57 -6.64 10.67
CA SER A 441 25.72 -7.09 9.90
C SER A 441 25.49 -7.06 8.39
N THR A 442 26.55 -6.81 7.62
CA THR A 442 26.50 -6.83 6.15
C THR A 442 27.74 -7.44 5.52
N LEU A 443 27.59 -8.09 4.37
CA LEU A 443 28.74 -8.61 3.62
C LEU A 443 29.67 -7.51 3.10
N SER A 444 29.14 -6.34 2.74
CA SER A 444 29.97 -5.25 2.24
C SER A 444 29.53 -3.87 2.69
N GLY A 445 30.48 -2.95 2.80
CA GLY A 445 30.17 -1.58 3.16
C GLY A 445 31.39 -0.69 3.26
N LYS A 446 31.17 0.62 3.33
CA LYS A 446 32.27 1.54 3.62
C LYS A 446 32.52 1.54 5.12
N ALA A 447 33.78 1.60 5.56
CA ALA A 447 34.12 1.65 6.98
C ALA A 447 33.41 2.81 7.70
N ASN A 448 33.24 3.95 7.03
CA ASN A 448 32.51 5.07 7.60
C ASN A 448 31.00 4.83 7.73
N SER A 449 30.44 3.85 7.04
CA SER A 449 29.03 3.41 7.14
C SER A 449 28.80 2.42 8.28
N ALA A 450 29.86 1.87 8.89
CA ALA A 450 29.73 0.98 10.05
C ALA A 450 29.09 1.69 11.24
N LYS A 451 29.42 2.97 11.44
CA LYS A 451 28.79 3.76 12.50
C LYS A 451 27.32 4.02 12.15
N MET A 452 26.42 3.34 12.86
CA MET A 452 24.98 3.47 12.63
C MET A 452 24.40 4.60 13.49
N ALA A 453 24.62 4.56 14.81
CA ALA A 453 24.17 5.59 15.73
C ALA A 453 24.83 6.95 15.45
N ILE A 454 24.01 7.99 15.28
CA ILE A 454 24.52 9.36 15.10
C ILE A 454 25.31 9.81 16.34
N THR A 455 26.49 10.37 16.10
CA THR A 455 27.33 10.89 17.17
C THR A 455 26.85 12.25 17.68
N LYS A 456 27.13 12.57 18.94
CA LYS A 456 26.81 13.89 19.53
C LYS A 456 27.41 15.05 18.72
N SER A 457 28.61 14.84 18.15
CA SER A 457 29.28 15.83 17.30
C SER A 457 28.50 16.08 16.00
N THR A 458 28.17 15.02 15.27
CA THR A 458 27.44 15.11 13.99
C THR A 458 26.02 15.67 14.19
N LEU A 459 25.31 15.24 15.23
CA LEU A 459 24.00 15.78 15.59
C LEU A 459 24.08 17.28 15.94
N GLY A 460 25.08 17.68 16.73
CA GLY A 460 25.29 19.08 17.09
C GLY A 460 25.61 19.96 15.88
N GLN A 461 26.44 19.46 14.96
CA GLN A 461 26.72 20.15 13.70
C GLN A 461 25.47 20.27 12.82
N LEU A 462 24.68 19.20 12.71
CA LEU A 462 23.44 19.20 11.93
C LEU A 462 22.42 20.17 12.49
N ARG A 463 22.14 20.14 13.78
CA ARG A 463 21.23 21.11 14.42
C ARG A 463 21.70 22.55 14.27
N LYS A 464 23.02 22.79 14.31
CA LYS A 464 23.60 24.12 14.10
C LYS A 464 23.42 24.61 12.66
N GLN A 465 23.59 23.74 11.67
CA GLN A 465 23.49 24.09 10.24
C GLN A 465 22.04 24.14 9.74
N ALA A 466 21.22 23.17 10.15
CA ALA A 466 19.83 23.00 9.74
C ALA A 466 18.87 23.94 10.49
N GLY A 467 19.25 24.43 11.67
CA GLY A 467 18.37 25.23 12.52
C GLY A 467 17.14 24.45 13.01
N LYS A 468 16.31 25.13 13.81
CA LYS A 468 15.10 24.53 14.39
C LYS A 468 14.02 24.26 13.36
N GLU A 469 13.93 25.08 12.32
CA GLU A 469 12.88 24.98 11.30
C GLU A 469 13.00 23.70 10.46
N LEU A 470 14.20 23.34 10.01
CA LEU A 470 14.39 22.13 9.22
C LEU A 470 14.24 20.86 10.07
N GLU A 471 14.65 20.87 11.35
CA GLU A 471 14.41 19.75 12.26
C GLU A 471 12.93 19.58 12.58
N GLN A 472 12.20 20.69 12.75
CA GLN A 472 10.75 20.67 12.95
C GLN A 472 10.05 20.12 11.70
N TRP A 473 10.39 20.61 10.50
CA TRP A 473 9.90 20.06 9.24
C TRP A 473 10.22 18.56 9.14
N TRP A 474 11.45 18.15 9.45
CA TRP A 474 11.86 16.75 9.41
C TRP A 474 11.01 15.90 10.35
N LYS A 475 10.74 16.39 11.56
CA LYS A 475 9.88 15.71 12.54
C LYS A 475 8.44 15.59 12.06
N GLU A 476 7.90 16.63 11.42
CA GLU A 476 6.57 16.59 10.82
C GLU A 476 6.50 15.57 9.67
N GLN A 477 7.55 15.51 8.84
CA GLN A 477 7.59 14.62 7.68
C GLN A 477 7.90 13.16 7.99
N PHE A 478 8.71 12.87 9.02
CA PHE A 478 9.21 11.53 9.29
C PHE A 478 8.81 10.99 10.66
N GLY A 479 8.24 11.82 11.55
CA GLY A 479 7.80 11.43 12.89
C GLY A 479 8.87 11.44 13.97
N TYR A 480 10.12 11.76 13.64
CA TYR A 480 11.25 11.79 14.57
C TYR A 480 12.18 12.96 14.29
N ASP A 481 12.97 13.39 15.27
CA ASP A 481 13.94 14.47 15.12
C ASP A 481 15.28 13.96 14.56
N PHE A 482 16.30 14.82 14.43
CA PHE A 482 17.57 14.38 13.86
C PHE A 482 18.34 13.37 14.71
N SER A 483 17.96 13.11 15.98
CA SER A 483 18.70 12.18 16.82
C SER A 483 18.51 10.71 16.42
N LYS A 484 17.51 10.40 15.59
CA LYS A 484 17.28 9.03 15.08
C LYS A 484 17.72 8.83 13.62
N LEU A 485 18.38 9.83 13.03
CA LEU A 485 19.14 9.62 11.80
C LEU A 485 20.31 8.68 12.05
N THR A 486 20.72 7.93 11.04
CA THR A 486 22.03 7.29 11.08
C THR A 486 23.15 8.33 10.94
N GLU A 487 24.35 8.00 11.41
CA GLU A 487 25.54 8.85 11.26
C GLU A 487 25.83 9.19 9.78
N SER A 488 25.61 8.24 8.87
CA SER A 488 25.85 8.46 7.44
C SER A 488 24.80 9.33 6.77
N GLU A 489 23.52 9.19 7.15
CA GLU A 489 22.46 10.10 6.71
C GLU A 489 22.72 11.53 7.20
N ALA A 490 23.06 11.71 8.48
CA ALA A 490 23.31 13.03 9.06
C ALA A 490 24.54 13.73 8.46
N ARG A 491 25.66 13.01 8.27
CA ARG A 491 26.82 13.56 7.57
C ARG A 491 26.53 13.92 6.12
N TYR A 492 25.69 13.12 5.45
CA TYR A 492 25.29 13.44 4.09
C TYR A 492 24.50 14.75 4.05
N ILE A 493 23.51 14.93 4.94
CA ILE A 493 22.72 16.17 5.04
C ILE A 493 23.64 17.36 5.35
N ASN A 494 24.52 17.27 6.34
CA ASN A 494 25.51 18.31 6.65
C ASN A 494 26.35 18.70 5.43
N LYS A 495 26.84 17.71 4.69
CA LYS A 495 27.64 17.96 3.48
C LYS A 495 26.82 18.65 2.39
N GLN A 496 25.54 18.30 2.22
CA GLN A 496 24.68 18.98 1.26
C GLN A 496 24.40 20.42 1.69
N ILE A 497 24.11 20.67 2.98
CA ILE A 497 23.83 22.02 3.49
C ILE A 497 25.05 22.92 3.29
N HIS A 498 26.26 22.41 3.59
CA HIS A 498 27.49 23.14 3.35
C HIS A 498 27.72 23.45 1.86
N ARG A 499 27.37 22.53 0.95
CA ARG A 499 27.64 22.68 -0.49
C ARG A 499 26.63 23.59 -1.18
N ASP A 500 25.34 23.38 -0.91
CA ASP A 500 24.24 23.96 -1.68
C ASP A 500 23.47 25.05 -0.92
N GLY A 501 23.71 25.19 0.39
CA GLY A 501 22.92 26.03 1.29
C GLY A 501 21.68 25.31 1.84
N ILE A 502 21.20 25.76 3.00
CA ILE A 502 20.09 25.13 3.73
C ILE A 502 18.78 25.12 2.91
N ASP A 503 18.44 26.24 2.28
CA ASP A 503 17.17 26.38 1.54
C ASP A 503 17.12 25.42 0.34
N ALA A 504 18.22 25.31 -0.40
CA ALA A 504 18.31 24.39 -1.53
C ALA A 504 18.20 22.91 -1.09
N VAL A 505 18.76 22.55 0.07
CA VAL A 505 18.63 21.19 0.62
C VAL A 505 17.21 20.92 1.07
N ARG A 506 16.56 21.88 1.72
CA ARG A 506 15.14 21.80 2.10
C ARG A 506 14.26 21.57 0.87
N ASP A 507 14.43 22.38 -0.17
CA ASP A 507 13.64 22.25 -1.40
C ASP A 507 13.84 20.90 -2.08
N LYS A 508 15.08 20.39 -2.12
CA LYS A 508 15.38 19.06 -2.67
C LYS A 508 14.74 17.94 -1.84
N LEU A 509 14.78 18.02 -0.51
CA LEU A 509 14.13 17.04 0.37
C LEU A 509 12.62 17.03 0.17
N ILE A 510 11.99 18.20 0.02
CA ILE A 510 10.56 18.34 -0.25
C ILE A 510 10.22 17.77 -1.63
N ALA A 511 10.97 18.14 -2.68
CA ALA A 511 10.74 17.66 -4.04
C ALA A 511 10.88 16.12 -4.13
N ALA A 512 11.93 15.57 -3.55
CA ALA A 512 12.15 14.12 -3.52
C ALA A 512 11.04 13.37 -2.75
N ARG A 513 10.37 14.02 -1.79
CA ARG A 513 9.23 13.42 -1.07
C ARG A 513 7.99 13.35 -1.96
N LEU A 514 7.72 14.41 -2.71
CA LEU A 514 6.59 14.46 -3.65
C LEU A 514 6.73 13.38 -4.73
N GLU A 515 7.93 13.17 -5.26
CA GLU A 515 8.22 12.11 -6.24
C GLU A 515 8.17 10.68 -5.65
N ALA A 516 8.36 10.53 -4.34
CA ALA A 516 8.28 9.24 -3.67
C ALA A 516 6.84 8.82 -3.35
N SER A 517 5.92 9.79 -3.24
CA SER A 517 4.50 9.59 -2.94
C SER A 517 3.62 9.54 -4.20
N SER A 518 4.20 9.75 -5.39
CA SER A 518 3.57 9.63 -6.71
C SER A 518 3.90 8.29 -7.36
#